data_AF-A0A2E6PTW9-F1
#
_entry.id   AF-A0A2E6PTW9-F1
#
_cell.length_a   1.000
_cell.length_b   1.000
_cell.length_c   1.000
_cell.angle_alpha   90.00
_cell.angle_beta   90.00
_cell.angle_gamma   90.00
#
_symmetry.space_group_name_H-M   'P 1'
#
loop_
_entity.id
_entity.type
_entity.pdbx_description
1 polymer ?
#
loop_
_entity_poly.entity_id
_entity_poly.type
_entity_poly.pdbx_seq_one_letter_code
_entity_poly.pdbx_strand_id
1 'polypeptide(L)'
;MDSLTFSDKLIDFPYEHYKNTWDEMFEPNNRIKPSYRFLYNFLSKQPVSEINKLKEFSLKFFMNQGITFNVYSDEQSIEKIFPFDIIPRIIMNKDWEIIEKGIIQR
;
A
#
# COMPACT_ATOMS: atom_id res chain seq x y z
N MET A 1 4.52 -19.36 25.56
CA MET A 1 5.29 -19.76 24.37
C MET A 1 4.24 -19.94 23.29
N ASP A 2 3.61 -18.83 22.90
CA ASP A 2 2.49 -18.88 21.96
C ASP A 2 3.03 -18.44 20.61
N SER A 3 3.10 -19.42 19.71
CA SER A 3 3.39 -19.18 18.31
C SER A 3 2.29 -18.28 17.76
N LEU A 4 2.59 -16.99 17.67
CA LEU A 4 1.98 -16.06 16.72
C LEU A 4 2.17 -16.67 15.35
N THR A 5 1.18 -17.48 14.97
CA THR A 5 1.10 -18.08 13.65
C THR A 5 0.70 -16.90 12.78
N PHE A 6 1.69 -16.21 12.22
CA PHE A 6 1.43 -15.16 11.23
C PHE A 6 0.57 -15.79 10.15
N SER A 7 -0.61 -15.21 9.92
CA SER A 7 -1.52 -15.66 8.88
C SER A 7 -0.77 -15.71 7.55
N ASP A 8 -0.95 -16.79 6.79
CA ASP A 8 -0.44 -16.89 5.41
C ASP A 8 -1.16 -15.92 4.45
N LYS A 9 -2.08 -15.09 4.96
CA LYS A 9 -2.84 -14.11 4.22
C LYS A 9 -2.44 -12.70 4.63
N LEU A 10 -2.43 -11.82 3.63
CA LEU A 10 -2.13 -10.40 3.84
C LEU A 10 -3.24 -9.66 4.61
N ILE A 11 -4.47 -10.16 4.50
CA ILE A 11 -5.66 -9.54 5.11
C ILE A 11 -6.31 -10.55 6.03
N ASP A 12 -6.26 -10.27 7.32
CA ASP A 12 -6.97 -11.02 8.35
C ASP A 12 -8.34 -10.40 8.61
N PHE A 13 -9.31 -11.27 8.93
CA PHE A 13 -10.66 -10.86 9.31
C PHE A 13 -11.01 -11.39 10.71
N PRO A 14 -11.62 -10.55 11.56
CA PRO A 14 -12.00 -9.15 11.31
C PRO A 14 -10.79 -8.20 11.30
N TYR A 15 -10.81 -7.19 10.42
CA TYR A 15 -9.82 -6.11 10.41
C TYR A 15 -10.03 -5.20 11.62
N GLU A 16 -8.96 -4.89 12.35
CA GLU A 16 -9.01 -3.92 13.44
C GLU A 16 -8.70 -2.52 12.90
N HIS A 17 -9.72 -1.67 12.86
CA HIS A 17 -9.56 -0.28 12.46
C HIS A 17 -8.71 0.50 13.47
N TYR A 18 -7.77 1.29 12.95
CA TYR A 18 -7.12 2.32 13.76
C TYR A 18 -8.15 3.37 14.23
N LYS A 19 -8.09 3.73 15.51
CA LYS A 19 -9.02 4.69 16.10
C LYS A 19 -8.82 6.08 15.49
N ASN A 20 -9.93 6.75 15.18
CA ASN A 20 -9.96 8.12 14.64
C ASN A 20 -9.23 8.30 13.30
N THR A 21 -9.13 7.26 12.48
CA THR A 21 -8.53 7.33 11.15
C THR A 21 -9.55 7.03 10.05
N TRP A 22 -9.36 7.61 8.88
CA TRP A 22 -10.06 7.21 7.67
C TRP A 22 -9.34 6.03 7.01
N ASP A 23 -10.08 4.96 6.73
CA ASP A 23 -9.57 3.82 5.98
C ASP A 23 -10.09 3.89 4.54
N GLU A 24 -9.23 3.66 3.55
CA GLU A 24 -9.63 3.71 2.14
C GLU A 24 -10.40 2.48 1.67
N MET A 25 -10.13 1.34 2.28
CA MET A 25 -10.58 0.02 1.86
C MET A 25 -11.81 -0.46 2.65
N PHE A 26 -11.86 -0.16 3.94
CA PHE A 26 -12.89 -0.60 4.88
C PHE A 26 -13.79 0.57 5.32
N GLU A 27 -15.08 0.30 5.42
CA GLU A 27 -16.06 1.14 6.12
C GLU A 27 -16.00 0.88 7.63
N PRO A 28 -16.46 1.81 8.49
CA PRO A 28 -16.42 1.67 9.96
C PRO A 28 -17.11 0.41 10.52
N ASN A 29 -17.94 -0.26 9.73
CA ASN A 29 -18.67 -1.47 10.06
C ASN A 29 -17.95 -2.75 9.55
N ASN A 30 -16.65 -2.68 9.23
CA ASN A 30 -15.85 -3.76 8.62
C ASN A 30 -16.33 -4.22 7.24
N ARG A 31 -17.16 -3.43 6.54
CA ARG A 31 -17.53 -3.73 5.14
C ARG A 31 -16.49 -3.15 4.20
N ILE A 32 -16.21 -3.88 3.11
CA ILE A 32 -15.26 -3.41 2.09
C ILE A 32 -15.95 -2.40 1.19
N LYS A 33 -15.30 -1.26 0.93
CA LYS A 33 -15.80 -0.25 0.01
C LYS A 33 -15.87 -0.79 -1.42
N PRO A 34 -16.89 -0.41 -2.23
CA PRO A 34 -17.04 -0.92 -3.60
C PRO A 34 -15.80 -0.74 -4.49
N SER A 35 -15.07 0.38 -4.39
CA SER A 35 -13.82 0.64 -5.15
C SER A 35 -12.75 -0.42 -4.89
N TYR A 36 -12.67 -0.89 -3.65
CA TYR A 36 -11.62 -1.80 -3.20
C TYR A 36 -12.00 -3.28 -3.31
N ARG A 37 -13.24 -3.61 -3.71
CA ARG A 37 -13.73 -5.00 -3.75
C ARG A 37 -12.90 -5.90 -4.68
N PHE A 38 -12.48 -5.38 -5.83
CA PHE A 38 -11.63 -6.12 -6.76
C PHE A 38 -10.26 -6.41 -6.14
N LEU A 39 -9.59 -5.38 -5.63
CA LEU A 39 -8.28 -5.50 -4.98
C LEU A 39 -8.34 -6.44 -3.77
N TYR A 40 -9.38 -6.31 -2.94
CA TYR A 40 -9.63 -7.21 -1.83
C TYR A 40 -9.70 -8.67 -2.29
N ASN A 41 -10.58 -8.97 -3.25
CA ASN A 41 -10.76 -10.33 -3.75
C ASN A 41 -9.46 -10.91 -4.34
N PHE A 42 -8.63 -10.06 -4.95
CA PHE A 42 -7.31 -10.45 -5.44
C PHE A 42 -6.39 -10.79 -4.27
N LEU A 43 -6.19 -9.86 -3.33
CA LEU A 43 -5.27 -10.01 -2.19
C LEU A 43 -5.68 -11.16 -1.26
N SER A 44 -6.97 -11.38 -1.00
CA SER A 44 -7.46 -12.48 -0.16
C SER A 44 -7.17 -13.87 -0.71
N LYS A 45 -6.88 -13.98 -2.01
CA LYS A 45 -6.54 -15.24 -2.69
C LYS A 45 -5.04 -15.47 -2.81
N GLN A 46 -4.21 -14.44 -2.58
CA GLN A 46 -2.76 -14.56 -2.69
C GLN A 46 -2.15 -14.96 -1.35
N PRO A 47 -1.22 -15.93 -1.32
CA PRO A 47 -0.42 -16.17 -0.13
C PRO A 47 0.57 -15.00 0.07
N VAL A 48 0.92 -14.72 1.33
CA VAL A 48 1.88 -13.66 1.69
C VAL A 48 3.23 -13.84 0.99
N SER A 49 3.64 -15.09 0.71
CA SER A 49 4.87 -15.39 -0.02
C SER A 49 4.89 -14.80 -1.44
N GLU A 50 3.77 -14.85 -2.18
CA GLU A 50 3.69 -14.25 -3.52
C GLU A 50 3.69 -12.72 -3.45
N ILE A 51 3.04 -12.14 -2.44
CA ILE A 51 3.07 -10.69 -2.20
C ILE A 51 4.51 -10.23 -1.87
N ASN A 52 5.25 -10.99 -1.08
CA ASN A 52 6.66 -10.70 -0.78
C ASN A 52 7.54 -10.79 -2.03
N LYS A 53 7.30 -11.76 -2.92
CA LYS A 53 8.01 -11.83 -4.21
C LYS A 53 7.75 -10.59 -5.08
N LEU A 54 6.52 -10.10 -5.13
CA LEU A 54 6.17 -8.85 -5.83
C LEU A 54 6.90 -7.65 -5.21
N LYS A 55 6.98 -7.59 -3.88
CA LYS A 55 7.74 -6.56 -3.16
C LYS A 55 9.22 -6.59 -3.53
N GLU A 56 9.87 -7.75 -3.43
CA GLU A 56 11.29 -7.90 -3.78
C GLU A 56 11.57 -7.56 -5.25
N PHE A 57 10.68 -8.00 -6.15
CA PHE A 57 10.77 -7.65 -7.57
C PHE A 57 10.68 -6.14 -7.77
N SER A 58 9.72 -5.47 -7.12
CA SER A 58 9.58 -4.02 -7.23
C SER A 58 10.84 -3.29 -6.75
N LEU A 59 11.41 -3.65 -5.59
CA LEU A 59 12.64 -3.05 -5.07
C LEU A 59 13.83 -3.20 -6.02
N LYS A 60 14.03 -4.41 -6.59
CA LYS A 60 15.07 -4.65 -7.60
C LYS A 60 14.84 -3.84 -8.87
N PHE A 61 13.57 -3.72 -9.29
CA PHE A 61 13.20 -2.90 -10.44
C PHE A 61 13.55 -1.42 -10.21
N PHE A 62 13.19 -0.85 -9.06
CA PHE A 62 13.54 0.54 -8.72
C PHE A 62 15.04 0.77 -8.65
N MET A 63 15.80 -0.16 -8.05
CA MET A 63 17.28 -0.10 -8.06
C MET A 63 17.84 -0.08 -9.48
N ASN A 64 17.38 -0.99 -10.34
CA ASN A 64 17.89 -1.12 -11.72
C ASN A 64 17.52 0.08 -12.62
N GLN A 65 16.45 0.80 -12.29
CA GLN A 65 16.04 2.03 -13.00
C GLN A 65 16.71 3.30 -12.46
N GLY A 66 17.58 3.19 -11.44
CA GLY A 66 18.22 4.36 -10.82
C GLY A 66 17.23 5.27 -10.09
N ILE A 67 16.10 4.74 -9.62
CA ILE A 67 15.10 5.51 -8.88
C ILE A 67 15.53 5.53 -7.41
N THR A 68 16.46 6.44 -7.11
CA THR A 68 17.10 6.61 -5.82
C THR A 68 17.02 8.05 -5.35
N PHE A 69 17.20 8.27 -4.06
CA PHE A 69 17.34 9.61 -3.48
C PHE A 69 18.55 9.65 -2.55
N ASN A 70 19.18 10.82 -2.49
CA ASN A 70 20.31 11.07 -1.59
C ASN A 70 19.78 11.37 -0.19
N VAL A 71 20.18 10.56 0.79
CA VAL A 71 20.03 10.92 2.19
C VAL A 71 21.30 11.63 2.62
N TYR A 72 21.15 12.91 2.96
CA TYR A 72 22.19 13.66 3.65
C TYR A 72 22.07 13.35 5.13
N SER A 73 23.00 12.55 5.65
CA SER A 73 23.17 12.33 7.09
C SER A 73 24.59 12.79 7.44
N ASP A 74 24.65 13.90 8.18
CA ASP A 74 25.76 14.75 8.67
C ASP A 74 27.18 14.64 8.08
N GLU A 75 27.70 13.51 7.60
CA GLU A 75 29.00 13.41 6.93
C GLU A 75 29.08 12.36 5.79
N GLN A 76 27.98 11.66 5.46
CA GLN A 76 27.95 10.65 4.38
C GLN A 76 26.68 10.79 3.52
N SER A 77 26.87 10.96 2.21
CA SER A 77 25.79 10.84 1.23
C SER A 77 25.51 9.35 0.98
N ILE A 78 24.43 8.84 1.55
CA ILE A 78 24.00 7.46 1.31
C ILE A 78 22.85 7.48 0.30
N GLU A 79 23.02 6.76 -0.79
CA GLU A 79 21.98 6.54 -1.79
C GLU A 79 20.97 5.50 -1.26
N LYS A 80 19.69 5.86 -1.21
CA LYS A 80 18.60 4.94 -0.83
C LYS A 80 17.57 4.82 -1.94
N ILE A 81 16.97 3.64 -2.06
CA ILE A 81 15.81 3.44 -2.95
C ILE A 81 14.64 4.24 -2.41
N PHE A 82 13.90 4.90 -3.30
CA PHE A 82 12.62 5.49 -2.97
C PHE A 82 11.68 4.47 -2.30
N PRO A 83 11.05 4.78 -1.15
CA PRO A 83 10.12 3.85 -0.50
C PRO A 83 8.93 3.60 -1.43
N PHE A 84 8.68 2.34 -1.76
CA PHE A 84 7.61 1.93 -2.65
C PHE A 84 6.65 0.96 -1.95
N ASP A 85 5.36 1.22 -2.09
CA ASP A 85 4.29 0.31 -1.68
C ASP A 85 3.69 -0.36 -2.92
N ILE A 86 3.59 -1.69 -2.86
CA ILE A 86 3.00 -2.50 -3.92
C ILE A 86 1.46 -2.48 -3.89
N ILE A 87 0.85 -2.01 -2.79
CA ILE A 87 -0.59 -1.92 -2.64
C ILE A 87 -1.07 -0.56 -3.18
N PRO A 88 -1.85 -0.54 -4.26
CA PRO A 88 -2.26 0.71 -4.88
C PRO A 88 -3.32 1.44 -4.03
N ARG A 89 -3.23 2.77 -4.02
CA ARG A 89 -4.31 3.64 -3.56
C ARG A 89 -5.28 3.88 -4.71
N ILE A 90 -6.49 3.32 -4.61
CA ILE A 90 -7.51 3.41 -5.64
C ILE A 90 -8.30 4.72 -5.45
N ILE A 91 -8.32 5.57 -6.47
CA ILE A 91 -9.15 6.78 -6.52
C ILE A 91 -10.18 6.58 -7.63
N MET A 92 -11.47 6.70 -7.32
CA MET A 92 -12.50 6.60 -8.36
C MET A 92 -12.46 7.83 -9.26
N ASN A 93 -12.80 7.67 -10.54
CA ASN A 93 -12.81 8.77 -11.50
C ASN A 93 -13.62 9.98 -11.02
N LYS A 94 -14.82 9.78 -10.45
CA LYS A 94 -15.63 10.87 -9.87
C LYS A 94 -14.93 11.67 -8.76
N ASP A 95 -14.09 11.01 -7.96
CA ASP A 95 -13.37 11.65 -6.87
C ASP A 95 -12.15 12.39 -7.44
N TRP A 96 -11.49 11.78 -8.42
CA TRP A 96 -10.38 12.38 -9.15
C TRP A 96 -10.77 13.66 -9.90
N GLU A 97 -11.94 13.69 -10.56
CA GLU A 97 -12.45 14.87 -11.25
C GLU A 97 -12.60 16.09 -10.32
N ILE A 98 -12.93 15.85 -9.06
CA ILE A 98 -13.04 16.91 -8.04
C ILE A 98 -11.63 17.37 -7.63
N ILE A 99 -10.74 16.41 -7.35
CA ILE A 99 -9.34 16.69 -6.96
C ILE A 99 -8.61 17.47 -8.06
N GLU A 100 -8.72 17.02 -9.30
CA GLU A 100 -8.09 17.63 -10.47
C GLU A 100 -8.54 19.10 -10.64
N LYS A 101 -9.85 19.36 -10.61
CA LYS A 101 -10.38 20.74 -10.68
C LYS A 101 -9.87 21.60 -9.54
N GLY A 102 -9.82 21.06 -8.32
CA GLY A 102 -9.31 21.76 -7.14
C GLY A 102 -7.82 22.08 -7.24
N ILE A 103 -7.02 21.18 -7.83
CA ILE A 103 -5.59 21.41 -8.07
C ILE A 103 -5.39 22.46 -9.16
N ILE A 104 -6.12 22.40 -10.27
CA ILE A 104 -6.03 23.38 -11.37
C ILE A 104 -6.38 24.79 -10.88
N GLN A 105 -7.32 24.91 -9.94
CA GLN A 105 -7.70 26.21 -9.37
C GLN A 105 -6.60 26.83 -8.49
N ARG A 106 -5.76 26.02 -7.85
CA ARG A 106 -4.77 26.45 -6.85
C ARG A 106 -3.47 26.94 -7.49
#